data_AF-A0A095VQF7-F1
#
_entry.id   AF-A0A095VQF7-F1
#
_cell.length_a   1.000
_cell.length_b   1.000
_cell.length_c   1.000
_cell.angle_alpha   90.00
_cell.angle_beta   90.00
_cell.angle_gamma   90.00
#
_symmetry.space_group_name_H-M   'P 1'
#
loop_
_entity.id
_entity.type
_entity.pdbx_description
1 polymer ?
#
loop_
_entity_poly.entity_id
_entity_poly.type
_entity_poly.pdbx_seq_one_letter_code
_entity_poly.pdbx_strand_id
1 'polypeptide(L)'
;MMTLHEFNAAPVEDARRLLVHACHCTPWVEAMLAERPFADREALYRAAARHWQRMNEAAMLEAFLGHARIGDLAALRDRFAPAAKEQGQVAEAEEPVLAELLSLNRAYEARHGFMFIVCASGKSAAAMRDLLRERLPNDRATELANAAREQAAITRLRLDGALASKETP
;
A
#
# COMPACT_ATOMS: atom_id res chain seq x y z
N MET A 1 10.44 6.86 -13.87
CA MET A 1 10.63 7.62 -12.62
C MET A 1 10.78 9.09 -12.98
N MET A 2 10.29 9.99 -12.12
CA MET A 2 10.31 11.44 -12.32
C MET A 2 11.15 12.08 -11.22
N THR A 3 11.92 13.13 -11.49
CA THR A 3 12.61 13.90 -10.45
C THR A 3 11.63 14.74 -9.64
N LEU A 4 12.04 15.22 -8.46
CA LEU A 4 11.19 16.12 -7.68
C LEU A 4 10.95 17.46 -8.41
N HIS A 5 11.98 17.98 -9.09
CA HIS A 5 11.86 19.21 -9.87
C HIS A 5 10.82 19.06 -10.98
N GLU A 6 10.89 17.97 -11.76
CA GLU A 6 9.89 17.67 -12.77
C GLU A 6 8.51 17.55 -12.14
N PHE A 7 8.35 16.85 -11.01
CA PHE A 7 7.05 16.72 -10.33
C PHE A 7 6.45 18.08 -9.90
N ASN A 8 7.29 18.98 -9.39
CA ASN A 8 6.88 20.32 -9.01
C ASN A 8 6.47 21.17 -10.22
N ALA A 9 7.19 21.05 -11.34
CA ALA A 9 6.94 21.83 -12.57
C ALA A 9 5.86 21.21 -13.48
N ALA A 10 5.50 19.95 -13.26
CA ALA A 10 4.61 19.23 -14.16
C ALA A 10 3.17 19.76 -14.15
N PRO A 11 2.45 19.63 -15.29
CA PRO A 11 1.02 19.84 -15.35
C PRO A 11 0.30 19.09 -14.22
N VAL A 12 -0.78 19.70 -13.71
CA VAL A 12 -1.55 19.15 -12.57
C VAL A 12 -1.95 17.69 -12.82
N GLU A 13 -2.37 17.36 -14.04
CA GLU A 13 -2.78 16.01 -14.40
C GLU A 13 -1.66 14.98 -14.35
N ASP A 14 -0.43 15.37 -14.65
CA ASP A 14 0.72 14.46 -14.62
C ASP A 14 1.15 14.18 -13.18
N ALA A 15 1.21 15.22 -12.35
CA ALA A 15 1.45 15.08 -10.92
C ALA A 15 0.33 14.28 -10.22
N ARG A 16 -0.93 14.51 -10.62
CA ARG A 16 -2.10 13.78 -10.12
C ARG A 16 -1.97 12.29 -10.40
N ARG A 17 -1.60 11.87 -11.62
CA ARG A 17 -1.44 10.45 -11.96
C ARG A 17 -0.38 9.77 -11.09
N LEU A 18 0.73 10.45 -10.82
CA LEU A 18 1.77 9.94 -9.90
C LEU A 18 1.22 9.78 -8.48
N LEU A 19 0.52 10.79 -7.96
CA LEU A 19 -0.04 10.78 -6.61
C LEU A 19 -1.14 9.72 -6.45
N VAL A 20 -2.06 9.59 -7.42
CA VAL A 20 -3.10 8.54 -7.44
C VAL A 20 -2.49 7.15 -7.46
N HIS A 21 -1.39 6.95 -8.20
CA HIS A 21 -0.67 5.69 -8.20
C HIS A 21 -0.08 5.38 -6.80
N ALA A 22 0.46 6.39 -6.12
CA ALA A 22 0.98 6.23 -4.77
C ALA A 22 -0.12 5.95 -3.74
N CYS A 23 -1.23 6.69 -3.77
CA CYS A 23 -2.37 6.53 -2.89
C CYS A 23 -3.67 6.85 -3.64
N HIS A 24 -4.55 5.86 -3.80
CA HIS A 24 -5.85 5.99 -4.47
C HIS A 24 -6.88 6.69 -3.56
N CYS A 25 -6.59 7.93 -3.17
CA CYS A 25 -7.40 8.69 -2.22
C CYS A 25 -7.52 10.12 -2.73
N THR A 26 -8.68 10.44 -3.31
CA THR A 26 -8.96 11.75 -3.92
C THR A 26 -8.63 12.92 -2.97
N PRO A 27 -9.14 12.99 -1.72
CA PRO A 27 -8.86 14.14 -0.86
C PRO A 27 -7.37 14.26 -0.47
N TRP A 28 -6.65 13.14 -0.36
CA TRP A 28 -5.21 13.17 -0.12
C TRP A 28 -4.44 13.67 -1.35
N VAL A 29 -4.83 13.24 -2.55
CA VAL A 29 -4.22 13.69 -3.82
C VAL A 29 -4.42 15.19 -4.01
N GLU A 30 -5.63 15.72 -3.79
CA GLU A 30 -5.89 17.16 -3.88
C GLU A 30 -5.04 17.96 -2.89
N ALA A 31 -4.93 17.48 -1.65
CA ALA A 31 -4.13 18.13 -0.62
C ALA A 31 -2.63 18.16 -0.98
N MET A 32 -2.11 17.08 -1.56
CA MET A 32 -0.73 17.02 -2.05
C MET A 32 -0.48 17.93 -3.26
N LEU A 33 -1.43 17.99 -4.20
CA LEU A 33 -1.32 18.86 -5.38
C LEU A 33 -1.31 20.34 -4.99
N ALA A 34 -2.14 20.72 -4.02
CA ALA A 34 -2.26 22.10 -3.53
C ALA A 34 -1.04 22.58 -2.74
N GLU A 35 -0.21 21.67 -2.21
CA GLU A 35 1.00 22.01 -1.45
C GLU A 35 2.27 22.06 -2.31
N ARG A 36 2.18 21.74 -3.61
CA ARG A 36 3.30 21.97 -4.51
C ARG A 36 3.62 23.48 -4.60
N PRO A 37 4.90 23.86 -4.74
CA PRO A 37 6.08 23.01 -4.87
C PRO A 37 6.68 22.55 -3.53
N PHE A 38 7.27 21.35 -3.50
CA PHE A 38 8.03 20.84 -2.35
C PHE A 38 9.52 21.17 -2.48
N ALA A 39 10.14 21.62 -1.38
CA ALA A 39 11.55 22.02 -1.37
C ALA A 39 12.52 20.84 -1.60
N ASP A 40 12.23 19.69 -1.01
CA ASP A 40 13.01 18.47 -1.14
C ASP A 40 12.09 17.23 -0.97
N ARG A 41 12.66 16.03 -1.16
CA ARG A 41 11.91 14.77 -1.05
C ARG A 41 11.36 14.57 0.35
N GLU A 42 12.13 14.92 1.38
CA GLU A 42 11.70 14.78 2.77
C GLU A 42 10.52 15.71 3.10
N ALA A 43 10.47 16.91 2.52
CA ALA A 43 9.31 17.80 2.61
C ALA A 43 8.07 17.17 1.97
N LEU A 44 8.20 16.58 0.78
CA LEU A 44 7.12 15.85 0.12
C LEU A 44 6.63 14.68 1.00
N TYR A 45 7.53 13.91 1.60
CA TYR A 45 7.14 12.78 2.44
C TYR A 45 6.51 13.19 3.77
N ARG A 46 7.00 14.27 4.39
CA ARG A 46 6.37 14.84 5.58
C ARG A 46 4.96 15.34 5.27
N ALA A 47 4.77 16.01 4.13
CA ALA A 47 3.45 16.45 3.67
C ALA A 47 2.52 15.26 3.41
N ALA A 48 3.01 14.22 2.72
CA ALA A 48 2.29 12.98 2.47
C ALA A 48 1.77 12.34 3.76
N ALA A 49 2.64 12.17 4.76
CA ALA A 49 2.28 11.60 6.05
C ALA A 49 1.30 12.49 6.83
N ARG A 50 1.54 13.81 6.86
CA ARG A 50 0.71 14.79 7.58
C ARG A 50 -0.71 14.86 7.00
N HIS A 51 -0.85 14.86 5.68
CA HIS A 51 -2.18 14.84 5.04
C HIS A 51 -2.88 13.52 5.27
N TRP A 52 -2.16 12.40 5.19
CA TRP A 52 -2.73 11.08 5.44
C TRP A 52 -3.30 10.94 6.87
N GLN A 53 -2.58 11.44 7.88
CA GLN A 53 -3.05 11.43 9.28
C GLN A 53 -4.37 12.19 9.51
N ARG A 54 -4.75 13.08 8.59
CA ARG A 54 -5.98 13.89 8.68
C ARG A 54 -7.14 13.29 7.89
N MET A 55 -6.91 12.20 7.14
CA MET A 55 -7.95 11.53 6.38
C MET A 55 -9.00 10.96 7.32
N ASN A 56 -10.26 11.08 6.93
CA ASN A 56 -11.35 10.41 7.62
C ASN A 56 -11.49 8.97 7.12
N GLU A 57 -12.38 8.21 7.76
CA GLU A 57 -12.61 6.81 7.39
C GLU A 57 -13.00 6.63 5.92
N ALA A 58 -13.88 7.49 5.36
CA ALA A 58 -14.29 7.38 3.97
C ALA A 58 -13.10 7.49 2.99
N ALA A 59 -12.20 8.44 3.25
CA ALA A 59 -10.97 8.61 2.47
C ALA A 59 -9.98 7.45 2.66
N MET A 60 -9.92 6.87 3.86
CA MET A 60 -9.11 5.66 4.11
C MET A 60 -9.65 4.47 3.33
N LEU A 61 -10.97 4.25 3.35
CA LEU A 61 -11.62 3.17 2.63
C LEU A 61 -11.46 3.34 1.11
N GLU A 62 -11.52 4.56 0.60
CA GLU A 62 -11.20 4.86 -0.81
C GLU A 62 -9.78 4.41 -1.17
N ALA A 63 -8.78 4.75 -0.34
CA ALA A 63 -7.40 4.31 -0.55
C ALA A 63 -7.28 2.78 -0.59
N PHE A 64 -8.06 2.08 0.22
CA PHE A 64 -8.03 0.62 0.30
C PHE A 64 -8.59 -0.02 -0.97
N LEU A 65 -9.56 0.59 -1.65
CA LEU A 65 -10.09 0.10 -2.93
C LEU A 65 -9.07 0.13 -4.07
N GLY A 66 -8.00 0.93 -3.95
CA GLY A 66 -6.91 1.00 -4.92
C GLY A 66 -5.98 -0.21 -4.92
N HIS A 67 -6.22 -1.23 -4.08
CA HIS A 67 -5.39 -2.43 -4.00
C HIS A 67 -6.03 -3.61 -4.70
N ALA A 68 -5.20 -4.46 -5.30
CA ALA A 68 -5.66 -5.72 -5.85
C ALA A 68 -6.18 -6.63 -4.72
N ARG A 69 -7.40 -7.15 -4.88
CA ARG A 69 -7.97 -8.14 -3.97
C ARG A 69 -7.14 -9.42 -3.97
N ILE A 70 -6.90 -9.95 -2.78
CA ILE A 70 -6.36 -11.30 -2.59
C ILE A 70 -7.53 -12.29 -2.71
N GLY A 71 -8.01 -12.50 -3.93
CA GLY A 71 -9.21 -13.30 -4.22
C GLY A 71 -8.97 -14.57 -5.03
N ASP A 72 -7.78 -14.71 -5.61
CA ASP A 72 -7.41 -15.81 -6.51
C ASP A 72 -6.08 -16.44 -6.07
N LEU A 73 -6.09 -17.76 -5.97
CA LEU A 73 -4.94 -18.57 -5.62
C LEU A 73 -3.84 -18.49 -6.69
N ALA A 74 -4.21 -18.41 -7.98
CA ALA A 74 -3.25 -18.27 -9.07
C ALA A 74 -2.51 -16.93 -9.00
N ALA A 75 -3.24 -15.83 -8.77
CA ALA A 75 -2.66 -14.51 -8.57
C ALA A 75 -1.76 -14.45 -7.31
N LEU A 76 -2.13 -15.16 -6.24
CA LEU A 76 -1.30 -15.27 -5.04
C LEU A 76 0.00 -16.02 -5.31
N ARG A 77 -0.06 -17.15 -6.03
CA ARG A 77 1.13 -17.92 -6.41
C ARG A 77 2.10 -17.06 -7.22
N ASP A 78 1.60 -16.34 -8.23
CA ASP A 78 2.44 -15.46 -9.05
C ASP A 78 3.10 -14.35 -8.20
N ARG A 79 2.32 -13.75 -7.30
CA ARG A 79 2.80 -12.69 -6.40
C ARG A 79 3.92 -13.15 -5.46
N PHE A 80 3.86 -14.38 -4.94
CA PHE A 80 4.82 -14.88 -3.95
C PHE A 80 5.93 -15.75 -4.53
N ALA A 81 5.85 -16.15 -5.80
CA ALA A 81 6.88 -16.95 -6.47
C ALA A 81 8.32 -16.39 -6.37
N PRO A 82 8.57 -15.07 -6.44
CA PRO A 82 9.92 -14.53 -6.26
C PRO A 82 10.46 -14.72 -4.84
N ALA A 83 9.63 -14.46 -3.82
CA ALA A 83 10.03 -14.62 -2.41
C ALA A 83 10.30 -16.09 -2.04
N ALA A 84 9.52 -17.01 -2.60
CA ALA A 84 9.71 -18.45 -2.43
C ALA A 84 11.09 -18.91 -2.95
N LYS A 85 11.50 -18.39 -4.12
CA LYS A 85 12.84 -18.67 -4.71
C LYS A 85 13.98 -18.14 -3.85
N GLU A 86 13.84 -16.96 -3.25
CA GLU A 86 14.87 -16.35 -2.39
C GLU A 86 15.05 -17.08 -1.05
N GLN A 87 13.97 -17.66 -0.51
CA GLN A 87 13.99 -18.36 0.79
C GLN A 87 14.25 -19.87 0.66
N GLY A 88 14.39 -20.40 -0.55
CA GLY A 88 14.68 -21.82 -0.80
C GLY A 88 13.57 -22.78 -0.38
N GLN A 89 12.33 -22.30 -0.16
CA GLN A 89 11.21 -23.13 0.26
C GLN A 89 10.50 -23.75 -0.96
N VAL A 90 10.35 -25.08 -0.92
CA VAL A 90 9.74 -25.90 -1.95
C VAL A 90 8.29 -25.47 -2.17
N ALA A 91 7.91 -25.21 -3.43
CA ALA A 91 6.60 -24.74 -3.85
C ALA A 91 5.39 -25.56 -3.32
N GLU A 92 5.60 -26.81 -2.88
CA GLU A 92 4.56 -27.69 -2.33
C GLU A 92 4.14 -27.33 -0.89
N ALA A 93 5.01 -26.71 -0.08
CA ALA A 93 4.68 -26.31 1.30
C ALA A 93 3.79 -25.05 1.36
N GLU A 94 3.64 -24.34 0.25
CA GLU A 94 2.89 -23.07 0.18
C GLU A 94 1.39 -23.27 -0.07
N GLU A 95 0.97 -24.38 -0.67
CA GLU A 95 -0.44 -24.57 -1.05
C GLU A 95 -1.41 -24.47 0.14
N PRO A 96 -1.14 -25.12 1.30
CA PRO A 96 -1.99 -24.95 2.47
C PRO A 96 -1.94 -23.51 3.03
N VAL A 97 -0.78 -22.86 2.95
CA VAL A 97 -0.59 -21.48 3.42
C VAL A 97 -1.37 -20.49 2.55
N LEU A 98 -1.35 -20.66 1.23
CA LEU A 98 -2.08 -19.82 0.29
C LEU A 98 -3.59 -20.03 0.40
N ALA A 99 -4.04 -21.27 0.59
CA ALA A 99 -5.44 -21.58 0.84
C ALA A 99 -5.94 -20.97 2.15
N GLU A 100 -5.14 -21.06 3.22
CA GLU A 100 -5.44 -20.44 4.51
C GLU A 100 -5.46 -18.91 4.37
N LEU A 101 -4.47 -18.31 3.70
CA LEU A 101 -4.40 -16.88 3.45
C LEU A 101 -5.65 -16.38 2.70
N LEU A 102 -6.12 -17.12 1.68
CA LEU A 102 -7.36 -16.80 0.96
C LEU A 102 -8.59 -16.87 1.88
N SER A 103 -8.69 -17.92 2.69
CA SER A 103 -9.79 -18.08 3.66
C SER A 103 -9.82 -16.95 4.69
N LEU A 104 -8.65 -16.61 5.24
CA LEU A 104 -8.49 -15.54 6.22
C LEU A 104 -8.80 -14.16 5.62
N ASN A 105 -8.45 -13.90 4.35
CA ASN A 105 -8.79 -12.63 3.69
C ASN A 105 -10.31 -12.44 3.60
N ARG A 106 -11.04 -13.52 3.25
CA ARG A 106 -12.52 -13.50 3.23
C ARG A 106 -13.11 -13.27 4.61
N ALA A 107 -12.59 -13.96 5.63
CA ALA A 107 -13.02 -13.78 7.01
C ALA A 107 -12.74 -12.36 7.52
N TYR A 108 -11.60 -11.79 7.14
CA TYR A 108 -11.21 -10.43 7.50
C TYR A 108 -12.16 -9.39 6.87
N GLU A 109 -12.42 -9.49 5.56
CA GLU A 109 -13.34 -8.57 4.86
C GLU A 109 -14.77 -8.67 5.44
N ALA A 110 -15.24 -9.89 5.73
CA ALA A 110 -16.55 -10.10 6.35
C ALA A 110 -16.65 -9.49 7.77
N ARG A 111 -15.56 -9.52 8.55
CA ARG A 111 -15.54 -8.98 9.92
C ARG A 111 -15.40 -7.47 9.96
N HIS A 112 -14.51 -6.90 9.15
CA HIS A 112 -14.09 -5.50 9.25
C HIS A 112 -14.78 -4.60 8.22
N GLY A 113 -15.33 -5.16 7.15
CA GLY A 113 -15.99 -4.43 6.07
C GLY A 113 -15.03 -3.80 5.07
N PHE A 114 -13.74 -4.15 5.12
CA PHE A 114 -12.72 -3.74 4.16
C PHE A 114 -11.64 -4.83 4.02
N MET A 115 -10.91 -4.78 2.91
CA MET A 115 -9.85 -5.77 2.60
C MET A 115 -8.63 -5.61 3.50
N PHE A 116 -7.88 -6.69 3.71
CA PHE A 116 -6.66 -6.65 4.51
C PHE A 116 -5.58 -5.80 3.84
N ILE A 117 -5.16 -4.73 4.53
CA ILE A 117 -4.09 -3.84 4.08
C ILE A 117 -2.83 -4.10 4.91
N VAL A 118 -1.74 -4.39 4.19
CA VAL A 118 -0.40 -4.61 4.75
C VAL A 118 0.67 -4.30 3.70
N CYS A 119 1.75 -3.67 4.15
CA CYS A 119 2.94 -3.47 3.36
C CYS A 119 3.69 -4.80 3.17
N ALA A 120 3.42 -5.45 2.05
CA ALA A 120 3.94 -6.78 1.72
C ALA A 120 5.42 -6.81 1.32
N SER A 121 6.09 -5.66 1.21
CA SER A 121 7.52 -5.61 0.84
C SER A 121 8.35 -6.47 1.81
N GLY A 122 9.11 -7.41 1.25
CA GLY A 122 9.96 -8.35 2.00
C GLY A 122 9.22 -9.42 2.80
N LYS A 123 7.90 -9.60 2.63
CA LYS A 123 7.12 -10.62 3.38
C LYS A 123 6.83 -11.85 2.54
N SER A 124 7.03 -13.03 3.13
CA SER A 124 6.59 -14.30 2.56
C SER A 124 5.08 -14.50 2.73
N ALA A 125 4.51 -15.48 2.03
CA ALA A 125 3.11 -15.86 2.18
C ALA A 125 2.77 -16.28 3.64
N ALA A 126 3.68 -17.01 4.29
CA ALA A 126 3.52 -17.42 5.69
C ALA A 126 3.51 -16.23 6.65
N ALA A 127 4.43 -15.27 6.48
CA ALA A 127 4.45 -14.05 7.29
C ALA A 127 3.18 -13.22 7.11
N MET A 128 2.67 -13.12 5.87
CA MET A 128 1.41 -12.45 5.57
C MET A 128 0.21 -13.14 6.22
N ARG A 129 0.19 -14.48 6.19
CA ARG A 129 -0.82 -15.31 6.85
C ARG A 129 -0.80 -15.10 8.37
N ASP A 130 0.38 -15.11 8.98
CA ASP A 130 0.54 -14.92 10.42
C ASP A 130 0.05 -13.54 10.88
N LEU A 131 0.45 -12.47 10.18
CA LEU A 131 -0.05 -11.12 10.45
C LEU A 131 -1.57 -11.03 10.31
N LEU A 132 -2.14 -11.69 9.31
CA LEU A 132 -3.58 -11.71 9.12
C LEU A 132 -4.30 -12.45 10.24
N ARG A 133 -3.75 -13.57 10.73
CA ARG A 133 -4.28 -14.30 11.89
C ARG A 133 -4.23 -13.46 13.16
N GLU A 134 -3.14 -12.75 13.38
CA GLU A 134 -2.96 -11.87 14.54
C GLU A 134 -3.95 -10.70 14.53
N ARG A 135 -4.20 -10.11 13.36
CA ARG A 135 -5.05 -8.93 13.20
C ARG A 135 -6.54 -9.25 13.03
N LEU A 136 -6.88 -10.45 12.58
CA LEU A 136 -8.27 -10.88 12.42
C LEU A 136 -9.13 -10.69 13.69
N PRO A 137 -8.69 -11.04 14.91
CA PRO A 137 -9.50 -10.87 16.12
C PRO A 137 -9.64 -9.42 16.61
N ASN A 138 -8.95 -8.45 16.00
CA ASN A 138 -9.10 -7.04 16.38
C ASN A 138 -10.55 -6.57 16.25
N ASP A 139 -10.89 -5.49 16.94
CA ASP A 139 -12.07 -4.71 16.62
C ASP A 139 -11.83 -3.85 15.36
N ARG A 140 -12.92 -3.40 14.73
CA ARG A 140 -12.86 -2.66 13.47
C ARG A 140 -12.11 -1.34 13.59
N ALA A 141 -12.21 -0.62 14.71
CA ALA A 141 -11.57 0.69 14.87
C ALA A 141 -10.05 0.55 15.00
N THR A 142 -9.60 -0.41 15.81
CA THR A 142 -8.19 -0.82 15.90
C THR A 142 -7.67 -1.22 14.52
N GLU A 143 -8.46 -1.99 13.79
CA GLU A 143 -8.01 -2.52 12.51
C GLU A 143 -7.99 -1.48 11.39
N LEU A 144 -8.91 -0.52 11.41
CA LEU A 144 -8.87 0.64 10.53
C LEU A 144 -7.59 1.46 10.76
N ALA A 145 -7.20 1.67 12.03
CA ALA A 145 -5.96 2.36 12.37
C ALA A 145 -4.72 1.58 11.90
N ASN A 146 -4.71 0.25 12.04
CA ASN A 146 -3.64 -0.61 11.54
C ASN A 146 -3.53 -0.52 10.01
N ALA A 147 -4.65 -0.69 9.30
CA ALA A 147 -4.70 -0.59 7.85
C ALA A 147 -4.25 0.79 7.34
N ALA A 148 -4.61 1.86 8.04
CA ALA A 148 -4.14 3.20 7.72
C ALA A 148 -2.63 3.38 7.89
N ARG A 149 -2.02 2.78 8.93
CA ARG A 149 -0.56 2.79 9.09
C ARG A 149 0.16 2.05 7.97
N GLU A 150 -0.36 0.88 7.60
CA GLU A 150 0.17 0.09 6.49
C GLU A 150 0.02 0.82 5.15
N GLN A 151 -1.11 1.49 4.92
CA GLN A 151 -1.31 2.35 3.74
C GLN A 151 -0.30 3.49 3.67
N ALA A 152 0.05 4.11 4.80
CA ALA A 152 1.07 5.15 4.84
C ALA A 152 2.45 4.61 4.42
N ALA A 153 2.82 3.42 4.89
CA ALA A 153 4.06 2.75 4.51
C ALA A 153 4.09 2.42 3.01
N ILE A 154 2.98 1.89 2.46
CA ILE A 154 2.85 1.62 1.03
C ILE A 154 2.96 2.90 0.21
N THR A 155 2.30 3.97 0.66
CA THR A 155 2.34 5.28 -0.01
C THR A 155 3.77 5.81 -0.06
N ARG A 156 4.53 5.74 1.05
CA ARG A 156 5.94 6.14 1.08
C ARG A 156 6.77 5.34 0.08
N LEU A 157 6.66 4.01 0.08
CA LEU A 157 7.38 3.14 -0.86
C LEU A 157 7.06 3.44 -2.32
N ARG A 158 5.79 3.70 -2.64
CA ARG A 158 5.37 4.02 -4.02
C ARG A 158 5.86 5.40 -4.45
N LEU A 159 5.85 6.39 -3.55
CA LEU A 159 6.46 7.70 -3.83
C LEU A 159 7.98 7.56 -4.03
N ASP A 160 8.65 6.77 -3.19
CA ASP A 160 10.08 6.48 -3.32
C ASP A 160 10.42 5.80 -4.65
N GLY A 161 9.60 4.85 -5.11
CA GLY A 161 9.78 4.18 -6.40
C GLY A 161 9.37 5.01 -7.61
N ALA A 162 8.45 5.97 -7.45
CA ALA A 162 8.05 6.87 -8.53
C ALA A 162 9.05 8.01 -8.74
N LEU A 163 9.72 8.45 -7.67
CA LEU A 163 10.67 9.56 -7.69
C LEU A 163 12.11 9.09 -7.92
N ALA A 164 12.76 9.61 -8.96
CA ALA A 164 14.15 9.31 -9.26
C ALA A 164 15.10 9.88 -8.19
N SER A 165 16.19 9.16 -7.91
CA SER A 165 17.17 9.52 -6.86
C SER A 165 18.14 10.64 -7.25
N LYS A 166 18.15 11.09 -8.52
CA LYS A 166 19.06 12.14 -9.00
C LYS A 166 18.34 13.07 -9.96
N GLU A 167 18.51 14.38 -9.78
CA GLU A 167 18.52 15.32 -10.89
C GLU A 167 19.76 14.97 -11.73
N THR A 168 19.55 14.55 -12.98
CA THR A 168 20.66 14.48 -13.92
C THR A 168 21.12 15.92 -14.16
N PRO A 169 22.40 16.26 -13.90
CA PRO A 169 22.92 17.59 -14.18
C PRO A 169 22.81 17.94 -15.67
#